data_AF-F8C2B9-F1
#
_entry.id   AF-F8C2B9-F1
#
_cell.length_a   1.000
_cell.length_b   1.000
_cell.length_c   1.000
_cell.angle_alpha   90.00
_cell.angle_beta   90.00
_cell.angle_gamma   90.00
#
_symmetry.space_group_name_H-M   'P 1'
#
loop_
_entity.id
_entity.type
_entity.pdbx_description
1 polymer ?
#
loop_
_entity_poly.entity_id
_entity_poly.type
_entity_poly.pdbx_seq_one_letter_code
_entity_poly.pdbx_strand_id
1 'polypeptide(L)'
;MIKYSLSEEQKILVDLVTQIGEEYIKPYALKWDEEEVFDEKPIRALADADLFGIIIPKEYGGLGWGSFEMCLAVEKLSYYCAGVTTTYAATFLGSYPIILFGNEEQKKKYLPEIARGKMICAFALTEPQAGSDAFAIKTIAKKEGDFYILNGMKHFITNGGIADIYIVVAMTDPAKGARGASAFIVEKNDPGFSVGKKEKKLGLRASVTTELFFNDCKIPKDRLLGKEGMGFIVALRTLDFGRCGVGAQALGIAQAAMEISLKHANSRIQFGQPIYNFQAVSHTFAEMAIKLEAARALVYNATKYIDSGAKDITGISSIVKCFTSDVAMWITERAIQMMGGFGYMRDYPVQKYFRDAKCLQIYEGTNEIQRNIIARELIKYYK
;
A
#
# COMPACT_ATOMS: atom_id res chain seq x y z
N MET A 1 18.33 -16.18 -0.53
CA MET A 1 19.42 -16.56 -1.46
C MET A 1 20.32 -15.39 -1.86
N ILE A 2 19.98 -14.12 -1.65
CA ILE A 2 20.97 -13.03 -1.69
C ILE A 2 21.07 -12.39 -0.30
N LYS A 3 22.29 -12.20 0.22
CA LYS A 3 22.51 -11.34 1.39
C LYS A 3 22.66 -9.91 0.89
N TYR A 4 21.58 -9.14 0.95
CA TYR A 4 21.62 -7.73 0.56
C TYR A 4 22.48 -6.94 1.55
N SER A 5 23.42 -6.16 1.03
CA SER A 5 24.27 -5.27 1.83
C SER A 5 23.46 -4.07 2.31
N LEU A 6 22.75 -4.24 3.43
CA LEU A 6 22.06 -3.18 4.14
C LEU A 6 23.05 -2.39 5.01
N SER A 7 22.83 -1.08 5.15
CA SER A 7 23.51 -0.26 6.15
C SER A 7 23.14 -0.71 7.57
N GLU A 8 23.92 -0.31 8.58
CA GLU A 8 23.57 -0.60 9.97
C GLU A 8 22.21 -0.01 10.36
N GLU A 9 21.90 1.21 9.92
CA GLU A 9 20.58 1.83 10.15
C GLU A 9 19.44 1.02 9.51
N GLN A 10 19.63 0.52 8.29
CA GLN A 10 18.65 -0.31 7.60
C GLN A 10 18.48 -1.68 8.28
N LYS A 11 19.54 -2.25 8.87
CA LYS A 11 19.44 -3.48 9.67
C LYS A 11 18.64 -3.23 10.94
N ILE A 12 18.93 -2.15 11.67
CA ILE A 12 18.18 -1.73 12.86
C ILE A 12 16.70 -1.57 12.53
N LEU A 13 16.37 -0.91 11.40
CA LEU A 13 14.99 -0.79 10.92
C LEU A 13 14.32 -2.16 10.73
N VAL A 14 14.99 -3.08 10.04
CA VAL A 14 14.45 -4.43 9.80
C VAL A 14 14.29 -5.21 11.11
N ASP A 15 15.24 -5.09 12.04
CA ASP A 15 15.21 -5.76 13.34
C ASP A 15 14.06 -5.24 14.21
N LEU A 16 13.86 -3.92 14.24
CA LEU A 16 12.75 -3.28 14.98
C LEU A 16 11.40 -3.71 14.42
N VAL A 17 11.23 -3.69 13.10
CA VAL A 17 10.03 -4.17 12.43
C VAL A 17 9.81 -5.67 12.68
N THR A 18 10.88 -6.46 12.73
CA THR A 18 10.83 -7.90 13.06
C THR A 18 10.30 -8.11 14.47
N GLN A 19 10.84 -7.38 15.45
CA GLN A 19 10.39 -7.46 16.84
C GLN A 19 8.90 -7.11 16.96
N ILE A 20 8.47 -6.00 16.35
CA ILE A 20 7.06 -5.59 16.33
C ILE A 20 6.19 -6.67 15.68
N GLY A 21 6.65 -7.25 14.57
CA GLY A 21 5.96 -8.32 13.87
C GLY A 21 5.78 -9.58 14.71
N GLU A 22 6.82 -10.03 15.41
CA GLU A 22 6.79 -11.22 16.27
C GLU A 22 5.93 -11.01 17.53
N GLU A 23 6.02 -9.85 18.17
CA GLU A 23 5.34 -9.57 19.45
C GLU A 23 3.89 -9.13 19.26
N TYR A 24 3.65 -8.21 18.33
CA TYR A 24 2.35 -7.52 18.21
C TYR A 24 1.49 -8.04 17.06
N ILE A 25 2.03 -8.70 16.04
CA ILE A 25 1.26 -9.07 14.84
C ILE A 25 1.05 -10.59 14.74
N LYS A 26 2.13 -11.37 14.69
CA LYS A 26 2.12 -12.81 14.43
C LYS A 26 1.16 -13.60 15.33
N PRO A 27 1.07 -13.34 16.65
CA PRO A 27 0.19 -14.12 17.53
C PRO A 27 -1.31 -13.94 17.22
N TYR A 28 -1.68 -12.83 16.56
CA TYR A 28 -3.08 -12.42 16.39
C TYR A 28 -3.53 -12.38 14.92
N ALA A 29 -2.61 -12.42 13.96
CA ALA A 29 -2.88 -12.20 12.54
C ALA A 29 -4.00 -13.07 11.95
N LEU A 30 -4.10 -14.34 12.37
CA LEU A 30 -5.17 -15.24 11.93
C LEU A 30 -6.52 -14.91 12.58
N LYS A 31 -6.51 -14.58 13.87
CA LYS A 31 -7.72 -14.20 14.60
C LYS A 31 -8.34 -12.93 14.00
N TRP A 32 -7.52 -11.90 13.77
CA TRP A 32 -7.99 -10.65 13.17
C TRP A 32 -8.52 -10.81 11.76
N ASP A 33 -7.94 -11.71 10.96
CA ASP A 33 -8.48 -12.04 9.65
C ASP A 33 -9.84 -12.72 9.75
N GLU A 34 -9.98 -13.73 10.62
CA GLU A 34 -11.22 -14.48 10.79
C GLU A 34 -12.36 -13.59 11.31
N GLU A 35 -12.08 -12.78 12.32
CA GLU A 35 -13.02 -11.85 12.96
C GLU A 35 -13.23 -10.55 12.18
N GLU A 36 -12.44 -10.30 11.14
CA GLU A 36 -12.41 -9.03 10.38
C GLU A 36 -12.21 -7.80 11.28
N VAL A 37 -11.26 -7.86 12.21
CA VAL A 37 -11.03 -6.79 13.18
C VAL A 37 -9.75 -6.02 12.84
N PHE A 38 -9.83 -4.69 12.93
CA PHE A 38 -8.67 -3.82 12.98
C PHE A 38 -8.24 -3.66 14.45
N ASP A 39 -6.98 -3.96 14.74
CA ASP A 39 -6.36 -3.72 16.04
C ASP A 39 -5.32 -2.60 15.89
N GLU A 40 -5.43 -1.59 16.76
CA GLU A 40 -4.54 -0.43 16.77
C GLU A 40 -3.17 -0.72 17.39
N LYS A 41 -3.01 -1.80 18.15
CA LYS A 41 -1.76 -2.08 18.89
C LYS A 41 -0.53 -2.14 17.99
N PRO A 42 -0.52 -2.85 16.84
CA PRO A 42 0.64 -2.83 15.95
C PRO A 42 0.92 -1.44 15.40
N ILE A 43 -0.13 -0.66 15.10
CA ILE A 43 -0.01 0.69 14.57
C ILE A 43 0.63 1.62 15.62
N ARG A 44 0.22 1.51 16.88
CA ARG A 44 0.83 2.24 18.00
C ARG A 44 2.30 1.83 18.22
N ALA A 45 2.60 0.54 18.18
CA ALA A 45 3.97 0.05 18.30
C ALA A 45 4.88 0.59 17.17
N LEU A 46 4.36 0.68 15.94
CA LEU A 46 5.07 1.32 14.81
C LEU A 46 5.27 2.83 15.03
N ALA A 47 4.30 3.51 15.63
CA ALA A 47 4.38 4.94 15.96
C ALA A 47 5.40 5.21 17.07
N ASP A 48 5.36 4.44 18.16
CA ASP A 48 6.30 4.52 19.29
C ASP A 48 7.75 4.22 18.88
N ALA A 49 7.92 3.51 17.75
CA ALA A 49 9.19 3.21 17.11
C ALA A 49 9.61 4.25 16.05
N ASP A 50 8.91 5.38 15.94
CA ASP A 50 9.14 6.46 14.95
C ASP A 50 9.04 6.02 13.48
N LEU A 51 8.43 4.87 13.19
CA LEU A 51 8.43 4.28 11.84
C LEU A 51 7.49 4.99 10.86
N PHE A 52 6.49 5.74 11.35
CA PHE A 52 5.71 6.64 10.48
C PHE A 52 6.54 7.82 9.94
N GLY A 53 7.67 8.12 10.56
CA GLY A 53 8.58 9.18 10.16
C GLY A 53 9.50 8.84 8.99
N ILE A 54 9.52 7.58 8.49
CA ILE A 54 10.50 7.10 7.49
C ILE A 54 10.64 8.07 6.31
N ILE A 55 9.55 8.36 5.60
CA ILE A 55 9.58 9.20 4.38
C ILE A 55 9.36 10.69 4.66
N ILE A 56 9.14 11.06 5.93
CA ILE A 56 8.87 12.44 6.31
C ILE A 56 10.22 13.18 6.41
N PRO A 57 10.38 14.37 5.80
CA PRO A 57 11.63 15.11 5.88
C PRO A 57 12.00 15.48 7.33
N LYS A 58 13.31 15.53 7.62
CA LYS A 58 13.84 15.82 8.97
C LYS A 58 13.37 17.16 9.54
N GLU A 59 13.23 18.18 8.69
CA GLU A 59 12.73 19.50 9.09
C GLU A 59 11.28 19.49 9.62
N TYR A 60 10.52 18.43 9.30
CA TYR A 60 9.18 18.19 9.83
C TYR A 60 9.15 17.07 10.88
N GLY A 61 10.30 16.70 11.47
CA GLY A 61 10.39 15.73 12.55
C GLY A 61 10.37 14.27 12.10
N GLY A 62 10.60 13.98 10.82
CA GLY A 62 10.79 12.62 10.32
C GLY A 62 12.25 12.16 10.28
N LEU A 63 12.47 10.96 9.73
CA LEU A 63 13.78 10.35 9.56
C LEU A 63 14.49 10.84 8.29
N GLY A 64 13.73 11.35 7.32
CA GLY A 64 14.24 11.83 6.04
C GLY A 64 14.85 10.73 5.17
N TRP A 65 14.38 9.49 5.33
CA TRP A 65 14.74 8.36 4.48
C TRP A 65 13.85 8.30 3.23
N GLY A 66 14.13 7.33 2.36
CA GLY A 66 13.52 7.21 1.06
C GLY A 66 12.51 6.08 0.92
N SER A 67 12.20 5.79 -0.33
CA SER A 67 11.34 4.70 -0.77
C SER A 67 11.94 3.34 -0.43
N PHE A 68 13.28 3.22 -0.39
CA PHE A 68 13.95 1.97 -0.07
C PHE A 68 13.69 1.54 1.37
N GLU A 69 13.93 2.40 2.36
CA GLU A 69 13.67 2.10 3.77
C GLU A 69 12.18 1.85 4.03
N MET A 70 11.30 2.63 3.39
CA MET A 70 9.86 2.39 3.44
C MET A 70 9.50 0.99 2.93
N CYS A 71 10.07 0.57 1.79
CA CYS A 71 9.84 -0.75 1.24
C CYS A 71 10.43 -1.88 2.11
N LEU A 72 11.57 -1.69 2.76
CA LEU A 72 12.11 -2.66 3.73
C LEU A 72 11.13 -2.91 4.88
N ALA A 73 10.58 -1.84 5.46
CA ALA A 73 9.60 -1.95 6.54
C ALA A 73 8.30 -2.61 6.06
N VAL A 74 7.78 -2.20 4.89
CA VAL A 74 6.55 -2.77 4.31
C VAL A 74 6.70 -4.24 3.93
N GLU A 75 7.82 -4.64 3.34
CA GLU A 75 8.10 -6.05 3.03
C GLU A 75 8.09 -6.87 4.31
N LYS A 76 8.83 -6.43 5.33
CA LYS A 76 8.96 -7.19 6.57
C LYS A 76 7.66 -7.26 7.37
N LEU A 77 6.86 -6.19 7.43
CA LEU A 77 5.54 -6.25 8.06
C LEU A 77 4.56 -7.16 7.31
N SER A 78 4.58 -7.13 5.98
CA SER A 78 3.67 -7.92 5.15
C SER A 78 3.90 -9.43 5.25
N TYR A 79 5.12 -9.84 5.62
CA TYR A 79 5.40 -11.21 6.05
C TYR A 79 4.49 -11.66 7.20
N TYR A 80 4.24 -10.78 8.17
CA TYR A 80 3.44 -11.10 9.34
C TYR A 80 1.93 -10.95 9.09
N CYS A 81 1.49 -9.79 8.60
CA CYS A 81 0.09 -9.58 8.25
C CYS A 81 -0.09 -8.42 7.27
N ALA A 82 -0.43 -8.75 6.03
CA ALA A 82 -0.70 -7.75 5.01
C ALA A 82 -1.84 -6.78 5.37
N GLY A 83 -2.87 -7.22 6.10
CA GLY A 83 -3.94 -6.34 6.56
C GLY A 83 -3.44 -5.21 7.49
N VAL A 84 -2.53 -5.52 8.41
CA VAL A 84 -1.89 -4.49 9.27
C VAL A 84 -1.00 -3.59 8.43
N THR A 85 -0.16 -4.17 7.57
CA THR A 85 0.74 -3.39 6.72
C THR A 85 -0.02 -2.48 5.75
N THR A 86 -1.20 -2.88 5.28
CA THR A 86 -2.03 -2.04 4.41
C THR A 86 -2.45 -0.74 5.11
N THR A 87 -2.77 -0.78 6.41
CA THR A 87 -3.07 0.46 7.17
C THR A 87 -1.85 1.38 7.24
N TYR A 88 -0.68 0.80 7.54
CA TYR A 88 0.58 1.51 7.62
C TYR A 88 0.99 2.12 6.26
N ALA A 89 1.00 1.31 5.20
CA ALA A 89 1.36 1.74 3.85
C ALA A 89 0.39 2.79 3.28
N ALA A 90 -0.91 2.69 3.57
CA ALA A 90 -1.89 3.69 3.15
C ALA A 90 -1.67 5.06 3.82
N THR A 91 -1.04 5.10 5.00
CA THR A 91 -0.64 6.36 5.62
C THR A 91 0.44 7.05 4.80
N PHE A 92 1.43 6.30 4.30
CA PHE A 92 2.42 6.86 3.38
C PHE A 92 1.77 7.38 2.10
N LEU A 93 0.88 6.60 1.50
CA LEU A 93 0.12 7.01 0.31
C LEU A 93 -0.63 8.33 0.52
N GLY A 94 -1.31 8.49 1.66
CA GLY A 94 -2.01 9.73 2.00
C GLY A 94 -1.08 10.90 2.36
N SER A 95 0.16 10.63 2.79
CA SER A 95 1.14 11.67 3.14
C SER A 95 1.91 12.23 1.94
N TYR A 96 2.17 11.42 0.90
CA TYR A 96 2.91 11.84 -0.31
C TYR A 96 2.36 13.12 -0.97
N PRO A 97 1.03 13.29 -1.14
CA PRO A 97 0.47 14.54 -1.66
C PRO A 97 0.92 15.79 -0.90
N ILE A 98 1.02 15.73 0.43
CA ILE A 98 1.45 16.85 1.27
C ILE A 98 2.96 17.05 1.15
N ILE A 99 3.75 15.98 1.13
CA ILE A 99 5.20 16.04 0.95
C ILE A 99 5.55 16.71 -0.40
N LEU A 100 4.88 16.29 -1.46
CA LEU A 100 5.20 16.67 -2.84
C LEU A 100 4.58 18.01 -3.27
N PHE A 101 3.36 18.32 -2.80
CA PHE A 101 2.57 19.45 -3.29
C PHE A 101 2.06 20.38 -2.20
N GLY A 102 2.28 20.05 -0.92
CA GLY A 102 1.92 20.91 0.18
C GLY A 102 2.75 22.21 0.18
N ASN A 103 2.11 23.32 0.51
CA ASN A 103 2.82 24.55 0.86
C ASN A 103 3.44 24.43 2.28
N GLU A 104 4.24 25.41 2.67
CA GLU A 104 4.94 25.40 3.95
C GLU A 104 4.00 25.32 5.17
N GLU A 105 2.86 26.01 5.13
CA GLU A 105 1.88 25.99 6.23
C GLU A 105 1.23 24.62 6.38
N GLN A 106 0.83 24.00 5.26
CA GLN A 106 0.29 22.64 5.22
C GLN A 106 1.32 21.63 5.72
N LYS A 107 2.57 21.72 5.24
CA LYS A 107 3.64 20.81 5.66
C LYS A 107 3.93 20.90 7.16
N LYS A 108 4.08 22.12 7.69
CA LYS A 108 4.29 22.36 9.13
C LYS A 108 3.12 21.90 9.98
N LYS A 109 1.89 21.98 9.46
CA LYS A 109 0.69 21.54 10.17
C LYS A 109 0.57 20.02 10.25
N TYR A 110 0.73 19.31 9.13
CA TYR A 110 0.37 17.89 9.07
C TYR A 110 1.57 16.94 9.21
N LEU A 111 2.70 17.23 8.56
CA LEU A 111 3.81 16.27 8.49
C LEU A 111 4.40 15.89 9.87
N PRO A 112 4.54 16.79 10.85
CA PRO A 112 5.03 16.41 12.18
C PRO A 112 4.12 15.44 12.93
N GLU A 113 2.80 15.60 12.81
CA GLU A 113 1.85 14.69 13.47
C GLU A 113 1.76 13.34 12.75
N ILE A 114 1.94 13.33 11.43
CA ILE A 114 2.09 12.09 10.65
C ILE A 114 3.38 11.37 11.06
N ALA A 115 4.51 12.07 11.15
CA ALA A 115 5.80 11.46 11.52
C ALA A 115 5.76 10.75 12.88
N ARG A 116 5.07 11.36 13.86
CA ARG A 116 4.84 10.80 15.20
C ARG A 116 3.82 9.65 15.24
N GLY A 117 3.20 9.32 14.10
CA GLY A 117 2.10 8.34 14.03
C GLY A 117 0.82 8.78 14.76
N LYS A 118 0.66 10.07 15.07
CA LYS A 118 -0.54 10.64 15.71
C LYS A 118 -1.65 10.92 14.71
N MET A 119 -1.31 11.09 13.44
CA MET A 119 -2.26 11.22 12.33
C MET A 119 -2.11 10.07 11.34
N ILE A 120 -3.16 9.27 11.22
CA ILE A 120 -3.29 8.27 10.15
C ILE A 120 -3.86 8.95 8.90
N CYS A 121 -3.31 8.62 7.74
CA CYS A 121 -3.76 9.20 6.47
C CYS A 121 -4.53 8.19 5.62
N ALA A 122 -5.39 8.71 4.75
CA ALA A 122 -6.06 7.99 3.69
C ALA A 122 -5.98 8.78 2.36
N PHE A 123 -6.09 8.06 1.25
CA PHE A 123 -6.11 8.63 -0.09
C PHE A 123 -7.42 8.25 -0.80
N ALA A 124 -8.16 9.25 -1.29
CA ALA A 124 -9.52 9.11 -1.76
C ALA A 124 -9.69 9.62 -3.20
N LEU A 125 -9.53 8.70 -4.14
CA LEU A 125 -9.67 8.93 -5.57
C LEU A 125 -10.90 8.21 -6.14
N THR A 126 -10.95 6.89 -5.94
CA THR A 126 -11.93 5.97 -6.52
C THR A 126 -13.38 6.32 -6.14
N GLU A 127 -14.27 6.12 -7.10
CA GLU A 127 -15.73 6.26 -6.97
C GLU A 127 -16.42 5.03 -7.56
N PRO A 128 -17.70 4.77 -7.24
CA PRO A 128 -18.40 3.57 -7.72
C PRO A 128 -18.35 3.39 -9.24
N GLN A 129 -18.39 4.48 -10.00
CA GLN A 129 -18.31 4.48 -11.46
C GLN A 129 -16.90 4.66 -12.02
N ALA A 130 -15.90 4.96 -11.19
CA ALA A 130 -14.56 5.38 -11.62
C ALA A 130 -13.47 4.77 -10.72
N GLY A 131 -12.89 3.67 -11.20
CA GLY A 131 -11.69 3.04 -10.62
C GLY A 131 -10.50 3.14 -11.58
N SER A 132 -10.40 2.19 -12.52
CA SER A 132 -9.37 2.21 -13.56
C SER A 132 -9.44 3.44 -14.46
N ASP A 133 -10.65 3.89 -14.81
CA ASP A 133 -10.88 5.19 -15.44
C ASP A 133 -10.97 6.29 -14.36
N ALA A 134 -9.83 6.55 -13.72
CA ALA A 134 -9.76 7.53 -12.63
C ALA A 134 -10.15 8.95 -13.06
N PHE A 135 -10.13 9.26 -14.36
CA PHE A 135 -10.49 10.58 -14.88
C PHE A 135 -12.01 10.83 -14.89
N ALA A 136 -12.83 9.79 -14.71
CA ALA A 136 -14.29 9.85 -14.74
C ALA A 136 -14.97 10.06 -13.36
N ILE A 137 -14.20 10.51 -12.36
CA ILE A 137 -14.75 10.88 -11.05
C ILE A 137 -15.78 12.02 -11.18
N LYS A 138 -16.76 12.03 -10.27
CA LYS A 138 -17.91 12.94 -10.24
C LYS A 138 -18.06 13.69 -8.92
N THR A 139 -17.33 13.35 -7.87
CA THR A 139 -17.31 14.19 -6.65
C THR A 139 -16.90 15.61 -7.04
N ILE A 140 -17.72 16.59 -6.68
CA ILE A 140 -17.50 17.99 -7.01
C ILE A 140 -16.98 18.77 -5.80
N ALA A 141 -16.24 19.84 -6.05
CA ALA A 141 -15.80 20.81 -5.06
C ALA A 141 -16.10 22.22 -5.58
N LYS A 142 -17.18 22.84 -5.11
CA LYS A 142 -17.58 24.18 -5.54
C LYS A 142 -16.94 25.23 -4.63
N LYS A 143 -16.26 26.22 -5.21
CA LYS A 143 -15.68 27.33 -4.44
C LYS A 143 -16.77 28.30 -4.00
N GLU A 144 -16.82 28.59 -2.70
CA GLU A 144 -17.74 29.54 -2.07
C GLU A 144 -16.98 30.42 -1.08
N GLY A 145 -16.56 31.60 -1.53
CA GLY A 145 -15.74 32.52 -0.75
C GLY A 145 -14.40 31.88 -0.34
N ASP A 146 -14.20 31.73 0.97
CA ASP A 146 -12.99 31.15 1.57
C ASP A 146 -13.06 29.63 1.78
N PHE A 147 -14.08 28.97 1.22
CA PHE A 147 -14.29 27.54 1.35
C PHE A 147 -14.52 26.87 -0.01
N TYR A 148 -14.34 25.55 -0.03
CA TYR A 148 -14.86 24.65 -1.04
C TYR A 148 -15.93 23.76 -0.41
N ILE A 149 -17.06 23.62 -1.08
CA ILE A 149 -18.15 22.73 -0.68
C ILE A 149 -18.06 21.47 -1.52
N LEU A 150 -17.72 20.35 -0.86
CA LEU A 150 -17.56 19.04 -1.48
C LEU A 150 -18.86 18.26 -1.42
N ASN A 151 -19.26 17.70 -2.56
CA ASN A 151 -20.44 16.85 -2.68
C ASN A 151 -20.12 15.61 -3.53
N GLY A 152 -20.40 14.42 -2.99
CA GLY A 152 -20.17 13.16 -3.67
C GLY A 152 -19.86 12.01 -2.73
N MET A 153 -19.35 10.91 -3.28
CA MET A 153 -18.88 9.78 -2.49
C MET A 153 -17.59 9.22 -3.08
N LYS A 154 -16.74 8.70 -2.19
CA LYS A 154 -15.56 7.92 -2.52
C LYS A 154 -15.75 6.48 -2.08
N HIS A 155 -15.19 5.55 -2.82
CA HIS A 155 -15.42 4.12 -2.62
C HIS A 155 -14.09 3.37 -2.48
N PHE A 156 -14.09 2.30 -1.69
CA PHE A 156 -12.91 1.49 -1.37
C PHE A 156 -11.75 2.24 -0.72
N ILE A 157 -12.03 3.16 0.22
CA ILE A 157 -10.98 3.93 0.86
C ILE A 157 -10.38 3.18 2.03
N THR A 158 -9.14 2.72 1.85
CA THR A 158 -8.32 2.18 2.94
C THR A 158 -8.10 3.23 4.02
N ASN A 159 -8.13 2.80 5.28
CA ASN A 159 -8.14 3.65 6.48
C ASN A 159 -9.40 4.53 6.63
N GLY A 160 -10.43 4.30 5.82
CA GLY A 160 -11.73 4.94 6.00
C GLY A 160 -12.28 4.76 7.41
N GLY A 161 -12.55 5.86 8.11
CA GLY A 161 -13.07 5.85 9.48
C GLY A 161 -12.04 5.74 10.59
N ILE A 162 -10.78 5.39 10.28
CA ILE A 162 -9.68 5.40 11.25
C ILE A 162 -8.63 6.48 10.93
N ALA A 163 -8.61 7.01 9.71
CA ALA A 163 -7.74 8.12 9.33
C ALA A 163 -8.21 9.45 9.93
N ASP A 164 -7.24 10.28 10.28
CA ASP A 164 -7.43 11.64 10.75
C ASP A 164 -7.53 12.64 9.60
N ILE A 165 -6.80 12.36 8.51
CA ILE A 165 -6.82 13.15 7.29
C ILE A 165 -7.01 12.29 6.04
N TYR A 166 -7.69 12.86 5.06
CA TYR A 166 -8.03 12.24 3.80
C TYR A 166 -7.60 13.17 2.67
N ILE A 167 -6.77 12.68 1.75
CA ILE A 167 -6.49 13.41 0.52
C ILE A 167 -7.56 13.07 -0.50
N VAL A 168 -8.46 14.01 -0.77
CA VAL A 168 -9.63 13.81 -1.63
C VAL A 168 -9.41 14.50 -2.97
N VAL A 169 -9.55 13.76 -4.07
CA VAL A 169 -9.54 14.32 -5.42
C VAL A 169 -10.98 14.57 -5.88
N ALA A 170 -11.30 15.81 -6.24
CA ALA A 170 -12.65 16.22 -6.63
C ALA A 170 -12.62 17.21 -7.80
N MET A 171 -13.69 17.26 -8.57
CA MET A 171 -13.87 18.13 -9.72
C MET A 171 -14.22 19.55 -9.26
N THR A 172 -13.32 20.50 -9.50
CA THR A 172 -13.60 21.94 -9.33
C THR A 172 -14.17 22.56 -10.60
N ASP A 173 -13.85 21.99 -11.77
CA ASP A 173 -14.36 22.44 -13.07
C ASP A 173 -14.59 21.25 -14.03
N PRO A 174 -15.77 20.61 -14.00
CA PRO A 174 -16.07 19.45 -14.85
C PRO A 174 -15.90 19.70 -16.35
N ALA A 175 -16.06 20.94 -16.83
CA ALA A 175 -15.96 21.26 -18.25
C ALA A 175 -14.52 21.13 -18.80
N LYS A 176 -13.51 21.14 -17.92
CA LYS A 176 -12.09 20.98 -18.28
C LYS A 176 -11.61 19.53 -18.32
N GLY A 177 -12.52 18.55 -18.13
CA GLY A 177 -12.15 17.13 -18.07
C GLY A 177 -11.07 16.89 -17.03
N ALA A 178 -10.02 16.13 -17.36
CA ALA A 178 -8.93 15.85 -16.41
C ALA A 178 -8.27 17.12 -15.81
N ARG A 179 -8.21 18.24 -16.54
CA ARG A 179 -7.63 19.50 -15.99
C ARG A 179 -8.57 20.23 -15.03
N GLY A 180 -9.75 19.68 -14.78
CA GLY A 180 -10.78 20.18 -13.89
C GLY A 180 -10.76 19.62 -12.48
N ALA A 181 -9.86 18.67 -12.18
CA ALA A 181 -9.77 18.06 -10.86
C ALA A 181 -8.80 18.84 -9.94
N SER A 182 -9.11 18.89 -8.65
CA SER A 182 -8.28 19.44 -7.57
C SER A 182 -8.10 18.41 -6.47
N ALA A 183 -7.06 18.56 -5.65
CA ALA A 183 -6.83 17.72 -4.47
C ALA A 183 -6.99 18.54 -3.20
N PHE A 184 -7.63 17.98 -2.19
CA PHE A 184 -7.95 18.65 -0.92
C PHE A 184 -7.50 17.79 0.26
N ILE A 185 -7.03 18.45 1.32
CA ILE A 185 -6.86 17.82 2.63
C ILE A 185 -8.20 17.96 3.36
N VAL A 186 -8.86 16.84 3.62
CA VAL A 186 -10.10 16.77 4.42
C VAL A 186 -9.77 16.17 5.78
N GLU A 187 -10.22 16.80 6.86
CA GLU A 187 -10.05 16.29 8.22
C GLU A 187 -11.28 15.48 8.64
N LYS A 188 -11.09 14.47 9.48
CA LYS A 188 -12.17 13.53 9.90
C LYS A 188 -13.40 14.19 10.54
N ASN A 189 -13.27 15.42 11.05
CA ASN A 189 -14.32 16.16 11.74
C ASN A 189 -14.87 17.33 10.92
N ASP A 190 -14.50 17.46 9.64
CA ASP A 190 -15.01 18.53 8.80
C ASP A 190 -16.55 18.42 8.66
N PRO A 191 -17.31 19.51 8.84
CA PRO A 191 -18.77 19.48 8.71
C PRO A 191 -19.19 18.96 7.33
N GLY A 192 -20.11 18.00 7.29
CA GLY A 192 -20.59 17.37 6.05
C GLY A 192 -19.77 16.17 5.56
N PHE A 193 -18.66 15.84 6.24
CA PHE A 193 -17.93 14.59 6.02
C PHE A 193 -18.51 13.45 6.88
N SER A 194 -18.67 12.27 6.29
CA SER A 194 -19.02 11.06 7.04
C SER A 194 -18.47 9.81 6.37
N VAL A 195 -18.46 8.70 7.11
CA VAL A 195 -17.84 7.44 6.71
C VAL A 195 -18.88 6.33 6.70
N GLY A 196 -18.83 5.49 5.68
CA GLY A 196 -19.68 4.30 5.58
C GLY A 196 -19.24 3.16 6.48
N LYS A 197 -19.95 2.03 6.38
CA LYS A 197 -19.57 0.79 7.07
C LYS A 197 -18.27 0.21 6.51
N LYS A 198 -17.60 -0.63 7.31
CA LYS A 198 -16.47 -1.44 6.85
C LYS A 198 -16.92 -2.44 5.79
N GLU A 199 -16.18 -2.49 4.68
CA GLU A 199 -16.38 -3.43 3.58
C GLU A 199 -15.94 -4.85 3.92
N LYS A 200 -16.73 -5.84 3.49
CA LYS A 200 -16.42 -7.27 3.60
C LYS A 200 -15.62 -7.71 2.38
N LYS A 201 -14.35 -8.07 2.60
CA LYS A 201 -13.36 -8.33 1.54
C LYS A 201 -12.88 -9.78 1.57
N LEU A 202 -12.37 -10.26 0.43
CA LEU A 202 -11.72 -11.57 0.32
C LEU A 202 -10.49 -11.68 1.24
N GLY A 203 -9.58 -10.71 1.16
CA GLY A 203 -8.34 -10.63 1.92
C GLY A 203 -8.13 -9.23 2.50
N LEU A 204 -7.01 -9.05 3.18
CA LEU A 204 -6.67 -7.85 3.94
C LEU A 204 -7.77 -7.51 4.96
N ARG A 205 -8.40 -8.54 5.55
CA ARG A 205 -9.60 -8.38 6.40
C ARG A 205 -9.31 -7.62 7.70
N ALA A 206 -8.06 -7.65 8.16
CA ALA A 206 -7.59 -6.85 9.30
C ALA A 206 -7.44 -5.34 8.99
N SER A 207 -7.49 -4.93 7.71
CA SER A 207 -7.52 -3.51 7.33
C SER A 207 -8.95 -2.97 7.22
N VAL A 208 -9.10 -1.67 7.46
CA VAL A 208 -10.37 -0.97 7.28
C VAL A 208 -10.45 -0.40 5.87
N THR A 209 -11.57 -0.66 5.21
CA THR A 209 -11.91 -0.11 3.89
C THR A 209 -13.36 0.32 3.96
N THR A 210 -13.68 1.55 3.60
CA THR A 210 -15.05 2.08 3.66
C THR A 210 -15.36 2.96 2.45
N GLU A 211 -16.64 3.31 2.36
CA GLU A 211 -17.08 4.51 1.65
C GLU A 211 -16.80 5.77 2.46
N LEU A 212 -16.61 6.89 1.76
CA LEU A 212 -16.62 8.23 2.33
C LEU A 212 -17.72 9.05 1.65
N PHE A 213 -18.46 9.82 2.42
CA PHE A 213 -19.54 10.66 1.94
C PHE A 213 -19.25 12.12 2.23
N PHE A 214 -19.55 12.96 1.25
CA PHE A 214 -19.42 14.41 1.32
C PHE A 214 -20.80 14.98 0.99
N ASN A 215 -21.47 15.57 1.98
CA ASN A 215 -22.75 16.23 1.83
C ASN A 215 -22.61 17.66 2.33
N ASP A 216 -22.52 18.59 1.40
CA ASP A 216 -22.14 19.99 1.65
C ASP A 216 -20.91 20.12 2.56
N CYS A 217 -19.91 19.26 2.30
CA CYS A 217 -18.74 19.16 3.14
C CYS A 217 -17.85 20.40 2.99
N LYS A 218 -17.67 21.17 4.07
CA LYS A 218 -17.07 22.50 4.03
C LYS A 218 -15.58 22.47 4.32
N ILE A 219 -14.77 22.70 3.28
CA ILE A 219 -13.31 22.63 3.35
C ILE A 219 -12.70 24.04 3.20
N PRO A 220 -11.87 24.52 4.16
CA PRO A 220 -11.14 25.77 4.01
C PRO A 220 -10.27 25.83 2.74
N LYS A 221 -10.21 27.00 2.07
CA LYS A 221 -9.45 27.17 0.81
C LYS A 221 -7.95 26.89 0.93
N ASP A 222 -7.39 27.06 2.12
CA ASP A 222 -5.98 26.82 2.45
C ASP A 222 -5.65 25.31 2.54
N ARG A 223 -6.65 24.43 2.49
CA ARG A 223 -6.47 22.97 2.38
C ARG A 223 -6.49 22.45 0.94
N LEU A 224 -6.55 23.32 -0.06
CA LEU A 224 -6.27 22.98 -1.46
C LEU A 224 -4.78 22.63 -1.61
N LEU A 225 -4.49 21.43 -2.10
CA LEU A 225 -3.12 21.00 -2.41
C LEU A 225 -2.70 21.49 -3.79
N GLY A 226 -1.58 22.21 -3.86
CA GLY A 226 -1.13 22.85 -5.08
C GLY A 226 -2.09 23.93 -5.57
N LYS A 227 -2.59 23.81 -6.80
CA LYS A 227 -3.50 24.76 -7.44
C LYS A 227 -4.74 24.05 -7.97
N GLU A 228 -5.80 24.80 -8.22
CA GLU A 228 -6.97 24.29 -8.93
C GLU A 228 -6.56 23.67 -10.27
N GLY A 229 -7.14 22.50 -10.60
CA GLY A 229 -6.80 21.76 -11.82
C GLY A 229 -5.57 20.85 -11.73
N MET A 230 -4.86 20.82 -10.59
CA MET A 230 -3.71 19.93 -10.37
C MET A 230 -4.06 18.56 -9.77
N GLY A 231 -5.33 18.28 -9.47
CA GLY A 231 -5.76 17.10 -8.71
C GLY A 231 -5.26 15.77 -9.28
N PHE A 232 -5.36 15.55 -10.58
CA PHE A 232 -4.83 14.32 -11.18
C PHE A 232 -3.31 14.29 -11.27
N ILE A 233 -2.63 15.44 -11.36
CA ILE A 233 -1.16 15.46 -11.27
C ILE A 233 -0.72 15.00 -9.89
N VAL A 234 -1.37 15.52 -8.84
CA VAL A 234 -1.16 15.09 -7.45
C VAL A 234 -1.42 13.59 -7.32
N ALA A 235 -2.55 13.10 -7.81
CA ALA A 235 -2.93 11.70 -7.73
C ALA A 235 -1.94 10.78 -8.44
N LEU A 236 -1.63 11.04 -9.72
CA LEU A 236 -0.76 10.18 -10.51
C LEU A 236 0.67 10.15 -9.98
N ARG A 237 1.21 11.30 -9.54
CA ARG A 237 2.53 11.35 -8.91
C ARG A 237 2.56 10.59 -7.59
N THR A 238 1.49 10.68 -6.80
CA THR A 238 1.36 9.93 -5.55
C THR A 238 1.38 8.42 -5.80
N LEU A 239 0.63 7.94 -6.79
CA LEU A 239 0.59 6.52 -7.17
C LEU A 239 1.96 6.02 -7.66
N ASP A 240 2.75 6.84 -8.35
CA ASP A 240 4.09 6.45 -8.80
C ASP A 240 5.02 6.10 -7.62
N PHE A 241 4.92 6.80 -6.48
CA PHE A 241 5.64 6.44 -5.26
C PHE A 241 4.98 5.26 -4.51
N GLY A 242 3.66 5.22 -4.43
CA GLY A 242 2.90 4.19 -3.72
C GLY A 242 3.08 2.78 -4.29
N ARG A 243 3.25 2.64 -5.61
CA ARG A 243 3.38 1.35 -6.32
C ARG A 243 4.57 0.51 -5.87
N CYS A 244 5.69 1.13 -5.47
CA CYS A 244 6.82 0.38 -4.91
C CYS A 244 6.48 -0.24 -3.54
N GLY A 245 5.69 0.46 -2.72
CA GLY A 245 5.17 -0.08 -1.46
C GLY A 245 4.26 -1.30 -1.67
N VAL A 246 3.42 -1.30 -2.70
CA VAL A 246 2.65 -2.50 -3.10
C VAL A 246 3.57 -3.65 -3.49
N GLY A 247 4.64 -3.35 -4.24
CA GLY A 247 5.63 -4.36 -4.61
C GLY A 247 6.32 -4.98 -3.39
N ALA A 248 6.70 -4.16 -2.41
CA ALA A 248 7.23 -4.65 -1.15
C ALA A 248 6.21 -5.50 -0.37
N GLN A 249 4.94 -5.09 -0.33
CA GLN A 249 3.87 -5.88 0.30
C GLN A 249 3.74 -7.27 -0.36
N ALA A 250 3.79 -7.33 -1.69
CA ALA A 250 3.82 -8.57 -2.45
C ALA A 250 5.00 -9.48 -2.05
N LEU A 251 6.21 -8.93 -1.91
CA LEU A 251 7.39 -9.71 -1.48
C LEU A 251 7.19 -10.36 -0.12
N GLY A 252 6.71 -9.59 0.87
CA GLY A 252 6.50 -10.09 2.23
C GLY A 252 5.49 -11.24 2.28
N ILE A 253 4.36 -11.08 1.59
CA ILE A 253 3.32 -12.11 1.48
C ILE A 253 3.87 -13.38 0.82
N ALA A 254 4.56 -13.25 -0.32
CA ALA A 254 5.10 -14.41 -1.04
C ALA A 254 6.18 -15.14 -0.22
N GLN A 255 7.06 -14.39 0.45
CA GLN A 255 8.11 -14.93 1.31
C GLN A 255 7.52 -15.76 2.45
N ALA A 256 6.50 -15.25 3.15
CA ALA A 256 5.85 -15.96 4.23
C ALA A 256 5.16 -17.26 3.75
N ALA A 257 4.39 -17.18 2.66
CA ALA A 257 3.71 -18.33 2.09
C ALA A 257 4.69 -19.43 1.64
N MET A 258 5.78 -19.04 0.97
CA MET A 258 6.84 -19.96 0.54
C MET A 258 7.49 -20.64 1.75
N GLU A 259 7.87 -19.90 2.79
CA GLU A 259 8.53 -20.48 3.97
C GLU A 259 7.63 -21.45 4.75
N ILE A 260 6.35 -21.10 4.94
CA ILE A 260 5.40 -21.96 5.66
C ILE A 260 5.18 -23.26 4.88
N SER A 261 4.94 -23.17 3.57
CA SER A 261 4.76 -24.34 2.72
C SER A 261 6.03 -25.18 2.60
N LEU A 262 7.21 -24.57 2.56
CA LEU A 262 8.49 -25.28 2.56
C LEU A 262 8.73 -26.06 3.86
N LYS A 263 8.42 -25.47 5.01
CA LYS A 263 8.48 -26.15 6.32
C LYS A 263 7.53 -27.35 6.36
N HIS A 264 6.32 -27.20 5.83
CA HIS A 264 5.38 -28.32 5.69
C HIS A 264 5.95 -29.41 4.76
N ALA A 265 6.51 -29.03 3.61
CA ALA A 265 7.03 -29.99 2.65
C ALA A 265 8.22 -30.83 3.18
N ASN A 266 9.04 -30.23 4.05
CA ASN A 266 10.16 -30.93 4.69
C ASN A 266 9.75 -31.86 5.85
N SER A 267 8.58 -31.64 6.44
CA SER A 267 8.11 -32.43 7.61
C SER A 267 7.04 -33.45 7.24
N ARG A 268 6.23 -33.18 6.21
CA ARG A 268 5.15 -34.07 5.77
C ARG A 268 5.71 -35.29 5.04
N ILE A 269 5.42 -36.48 5.55
CA ILE A 269 5.83 -37.75 4.93
C ILE A 269 4.72 -38.29 4.02
N GLN A 270 5.06 -38.65 2.78
CA GLN A 270 4.22 -39.47 1.89
C GLN A 270 5.13 -40.45 1.12
N PHE A 271 4.60 -41.63 0.81
CA PHE A 271 5.35 -42.72 0.16
C PHE A 271 6.73 -42.97 0.83
N GLY A 272 6.79 -42.89 2.17
CA GLY A 272 7.98 -43.20 2.95
C GLY A 272 9.05 -42.10 3.07
N GLN A 273 8.83 -40.89 2.53
CA GLN A 273 9.81 -39.79 2.62
C GLN A 273 9.15 -38.39 2.74
N PRO A 274 9.89 -37.36 3.18
CA PRO A 274 9.43 -35.97 3.09
C PRO A 274 8.96 -35.62 1.68
N ILE A 275 7.82 -34.93 1.56
CA ILE A 275 7.28 -34.59 0.23
C ILE A 275 8.21 -33.66 -0.57
N TYR A 276 9.09 -32.91 0.11
CA TYR A 276 10.13 -32.11 -0.55
C TYR A 276 11.07 -32.95 -1.44
N ASN A 277 11.28 -34.23 -1.14
CA ASN A 277 12.17 -35.10 -1.91
C ASN A 277 11.56 -35.54 -3.26
N PHE A 278 10.26 -35.32 -3.49
CA PHE A 278 9.70 -35.52 -4.82
C PHE A 278 10.13 -34.37 -5.73
N GLN A 279 10.72 -34.71 -6.88
CA GLN A 279 11.27 -33.72 -7.82
C GLN A 279 10.26 -32.63 -8.21
N ALA A 280 9.00 -32.99 -8.44
CA ALA A 280 7.95 -32.01 -8.76
C ALA A 280 7.74 -30.95 -7.66
N VAL A 281 7.90 -31.35 -6.39
CA VAL A 281 7.75 -30.46 -5.22
C VAL A 281 8.98 -29.56 -5.09
N SER A 282 10.19 -30.13 -5.08
CA SER A 282 11.43 -29.33 -4.97
C SER A 282 11.63 -28.39 -6.16
N HIS A 283 11.28 -28.78 -7.39
CA HIS A 283 11.29 -27.89 -8.55
C HIS A 283 10.30 -26.73 -8.39
N THR A 284 9.12 -26.97 -7.81
CA THR A 284 8.16 -25.90 -7.53
C THR A 284 8.74 -24.88 -6.54
N PHE A 285 9.42 -25.32 -5.49
CA PHE A 285 10.12 -24.42 -4.56
C PHE A 285 11.29 -23.68 -5.22
N ALA A 286 12.03 -24.33 -6.12
CA ALA A 286 13.07 -23.67 -6.90
C ALA A 286 12.48 -22.52 -7.74
N GLU A 287 11.35 -22.74 -8.42
CA GLU A 287 10.63 -21.69 -9.16
C GLU A 287 10.12 -20.56 -8.27
N MET A 288 9.57 -20.87 -7.08
CA MET A 288 9.20 -19.85 -6.10
C MET A 288 10.40 -18.98 -5.72
N ALA A 289 11.54 -19.61 -5.43
CA ALA A 289 12.75 -18.91 -5.01
C ALA A 289 13.33 -18.03 -6.13
N ILE A 290 13.35 -18.51 -7.38
CA ILE A 290 13.76 -17.74 -8.56
C ILE A 290 12.90 -16.49 -8.72
N LYS A 291 11.57 -16.66 -8.70
CA LYS A 291 10.63 -15.54 -8.91
C LYS A 291 10.70 -14.53 -7.78
N LEU A 292 10.79 -14.99 -6.54
CA LEU A 292 10.84 -14.13 -5.37
C LEU A 292 12.11 -13.28 -5.34
N GLU A 293 13.28 -13.87 -5.59
CA GLU A 293 14.54 -13.10 -5.60
C GLU A 293 14.64 -12.15 -6.80
N ALA A 294 14.12 -12.54 -7.97
CA ALA A 294 14.01 -11.63 -9.11
C ALA A 294 13.11 -10.43 -8.78
N ALA A 295 11.96 -10.68 -8.14
CA ALA A 295 11.03 -9.64 -7.72
C ALA A 295 11.66 -8.71 -6.66
N ARG A 296 12.38 -9.25 -5.69
CA ARG A 296 13.06 -8.47 -4.66
C ARG A 296 14.17 -7.59 -5.22
N ALA A 297 15.01 -8.16 -6.10
CA ALA A 297 16.04 -7.39 -6.79
C ALA A 297 15.44 -6.23 -7.59
N LEU A 298 14.31 -6.46 -8.27
CA LEU A 298 13.59 -5.41 -9.01
C LEU A 298 13.09 -4.29 -8.07
N VAL A 299 12.41 -4.63 -6.97
CA VAL A 299 11.93 -3.63 -5.99
C VAL A 299 13.09 -2.81 -5.45
N TYR A 300 14.15 -3.47 -4.96
CA TYR A 300 15.27 -2.80 -4.29
C TYR A 300 16.05 -1.89 -5.24
N ASN A 301 16.25 -2.31 -6.49
CA ASN A 301 16.90 -1.47 -7.49
C ASN A 301 16.02 -0.28 -7.89
N ALA A 302 14.72 -0.50 -8.07
CA ALA A 302 13.78 0.56 -8.43
C ALA A 302 13.67 1.64 -7.35
N THR A 303 13.58 1.26 -6.08
CA THR A 303 13.50 2.22 -4.98
C THR A 303 14.80 3.01 -4.82
N LYS A 304 15.97 2.37 -4.96
CA LYS A 304 17.25 3.10 -4.97
C LYS A 304 17.36 4.07 -6.14
N TYR A 305 16.81 3.72 -7.30
CA TYR A 305 16.73 4.64 -8.44
C TYR A 305 15.80 5.84 -8.13
N ILE A 306 14.64 5.60 -7.52
CA ILE A 306 13.74 6.67 -7.06
C ILE A 306 14.47 7.59 -6.07
N ASP A 307 15.13 7.01 -5.08
CA ASP A 307 15.81 7.76 -4.01
C ASP A 307 17.06 8.51 -4.49
N SER A 308 17.58 8.20 -5.68
CA SER A 308 18.61 9.01 -6.35
C SER A 308 18.11 10.37 -6.87
N GLY A 309 16.80 10.65 -6.74
CA GLY A 309 16.17 11.87 -7.25
C GLY A 309 15.69 11.77 -8.69
N ALA A 310 15.52 10.54 -9.20
CA ALA A 310 15.03 10.30 -10.55
C ALA A 310 13.64 10.93 -10.76
N LYS A 311 13.46 11.66 -11.87
CA LYS A 311 12.20 12.36 -12.17
C LYS A 311 11.18 11.47 -12.89
N ASP A 312 11.67 10.53 -13.69
CA ASP A 312 10.88 9.65 -14.55
C ASP A 312 10.76 8.25 -13.94
N ILE A 313 9.88 8.13 -12.95
CA ILE A 313 9.71 6.91 -12.15
C ILE A 313 8.42 6.14 -12.51
N THR A 314 7.55 6.71 -13.35
CA THR A 314 6.25 6.14 -13.71
C THR A 314 6.38 4.75 -14.35
N GLY A 315 7.32 4.57 -15.28
CA GLY A 315 7.52 3.28 -15.96
C GLY A 315 8.01 2.20 -15.00
N ILE A 316 9.10 2.47 -14.27
CA ILE A 316 9.70 1.49 -13.36
C ILE A 316 8.79 1.14 -12.18
N SER A 317 8.07 2.11 -11.60
CA SER A 317 7.09 1.84 -10.53
C SER A 317 5.96 0.93 -11.00
N SER A 318 5.50 1.09 -12.24
CA SER A 318 4.47 0.24 -12.84
C SER A 318 4.97 -1.18 -13.11
N ILE A 319 6.23 -1.32 -13.59
CA ILE A 319 6.89 -2.63 -13.76
C ILE A 319 6.99 -3.35 -12.42
N VAL A 320 7.48 -2.67 -11.39
CA VAL A 320 7.59 -3.21 -10.01
C VAL A 320 6.24 -3.76 -9.55
N LYS A 321 5.20 -2.93 -9.55
CA LYS A 321 3.88 -3.31 -9.01
C LYS A 321 3.27 -4.47 -9.80
N CYS A 322 3.31 -4.41 -11.13
CA CYS A 322 2.74 -5.45 -11.99
C CYS A 322 3.45 -6.79 -11.78
N PHE A 323 4.78 -6.82 -11.86
CA PHE A 323 5.54 -8.06 -11.80
C PHE A 323 5.47 -8.71 -10.42
N THR A 324 5.68 -7.94 -9.36
CA THR A 324 5.70 -8.46 -7.99
C THR A 324 4.34 -8.99 -7.53
N SER A 325 3.24 -8.32 -7.89
CA SER A 325 1.89 -8.80 -7.56
C SER A 325 1.50 -10.08 -8.31
N ASP A 326 1.91 -10.23 -9.57
CA ASP A 326 1.76 -11.49 -10.32
C ASP A 326 2.60 -12.62 -9.69
N VAL A 327 3.84 -12.32 -9.27
CA VAL A 327 4.70 -13.26 -8.55
C VAL A 327 4.10 -13.68 -7.21
N ALA A 328 3.61 -12.74 -6.41
CA ALA A 328 3.01 -13.05 -5.11
C ALA A 328 1.78 -13.95 -5.24
N MET A 329 0.91 -13.69 -6.23
CA MET A 329 -0.23 -14.55 -6.49
C MET A 329 0.17 -15.95 -6.94
N TRP A 330 1.16 -16.06 -7.82
CA TRP A 330 1.66 -17.36 -8.26
C TRP A 330 2.26 -18.16 -7.10
N ILE A 331 3.10 -17.53 -6.27
CA ILE A 331 3.75 -18.21 -5.14
C ILE A 331 2.72 -18.64 -4.09
N THR A 332 1.78 -17.78 -3.72
CA THR A 332 0.79 -18.07 -2.68
C THR A 332 -0.18 -19.18 -3.09
N GLU A 333 -0.58 -19.23 -4.35
CA GLU A 333 -1.40 -20.32 -4.88
C GLU A 333 -0.62 -21.65 -4.90
N ARG A 334 0.64 -21.64 -5.36
CA ARG A 334 1.49 -22.84 -5.31
C ARG A 334 1.77 -23.28 -3.86
N ALA A 335 1.87 -22.35 -2.92
CA ALA A 335 2.07 -22.65 -1.51
C ALA A 335 0.88 -23.42 -0.91
N ILE A 336 -0.36 -23.08 -1.30
CA ILE A 336 -1.55 -23.88 -0.97
C ILE A 336 -1.40 -25.28 -1.56
N GLN A 337 -1.04 -25.40 -2.84
CA GLN A 337 -0.87 -26.67 -3.52
C GLN A 337 0.18 -27.57 -2.84
N MET A 338 1.31 -27.00 -2.39
CA MET A 338 2.38 -27.73 -1.69
C MET A 338 1.97 -28.22 -0.29
N MET A 339 0.90 -27.65 0.29
CA MET A 339 0.31 -28.10 1.54
C MET A 339 -0.94 -28.99 1.35
N GLY A 340 -1.39 -29.18 0.11
CA GLY A 340 -2.57 -29.98 -0.22
C GLY A 340 -3.81 -29.56 0.59
N GLY A 341 -4.52 -30.52 1.16
CA GLY A 341 -5.72 -30.26 1.98
C GLY A 341 -5.48 -29.29 3.14
N PHE A 342 -4.31 -29.34 3.80
CA PHE A 342 -3.96 -28.42 4.88
C PHE A 342 -3.86 -26.98 4.39
N GLY A 343 -3.38 -26.78 3.15
CA GLY A 343 -3.27 -25.46 2.54
C GLY A 343 -4.63 -24.79 2.31
N TYR A 344 -5.71 -25.57 2.25
CA TYR A 344 -7.07 -25.07 2.05
C TYR A 344 -7.82 -24.81 3.37
N MET A 345 -7.34 -25.35 4.49
CA MET A 345 -7.97 -25.17 5.80
C MET A 345 -7.60 -23.82 6.41
N ARG A 346 -8.57 -23.18 7.09
CA ARG A 346 -8.38 -21.86 7.70
C ARG A 346 -7.48 -21.87 8.94
N ASP A 347 -7.24 -23.04 9.53
CA ASP A 347 -6.28 -23.22 10.63
C ASP A 347 -4.84 -22.96 10.20
N TYR A 348 -4.56 -22.99 8.89
CA TYR A 348 -3.23 -22.72 8.34
C TYR A 348 -3.20 -21.35 7.66
N PRO A 349 -2.12 -20.57 7.85
CA PRO A 349 -2.04 -19.20 7.35
C PRO A 349 -1.86 -19.07 5.83
N VAL A 350 -1.48 -20.14 5.12
CA VAL A 350 -1.17 -20.05 3.68
C VAL A 350 -2.36 -19.58 2.83
N GLN A 351 -3.58 -20.02 3.13
CA GLN A 351 -4.78 -19.55 2.42
C GLN A 351 -5.04 -18.05 2.64
N LYS A 352 -4.69 -17.52 3.81
CA LYS A 352 -4.81 -16.09 4.11
C LYS A 352 -3.87 -15.29 3.21
N TYR A 353 -2.62 -15.71 3.06
CA TYR A 353 -1.66 -15.06 2.16
C TYR A 353 -2.13 -15.05 0.70
N PHE A 354 -2.77 -16.13 0.22
CA PHE A 354 -3.38 -16.16 -1.11
C PHE A 354 -4.51 -15.14 -1.26
N ARG A 355 -5.43 -15.07 -0.28
CA ARG A 355 -6.52 -14.09 -0.30
C ARG A 355 -6.00 -12.65 -0.25
N ASP A 356 -4.99 -12.41 0.59
CA ASP A 356 -4.33 -11.11 0.74
C ASP A 356 -3.61 -10.68 -0.55
N ALA A 357 -2.86 -11.59 -1.18
CA ALA A 357 -2.13 -11.32 -2.42
C ALA A 357 -3.05 -10.90 -3.58
N LYS A 358 -4.30 -11.38 -3.62
CA LYS A 358 -5.19 -11.14 -4.76
C LYS A 358 -5.51 -9.67 -4.96
N CYS A 359 -5.64 -8.93 -3.87
CA CYS A 359 -5.92 -7.49 -3.91
C CYS A 359 -4.78 -6.71 -4.60
N LEU A 360 -3.54 -7.20 -4.51
CA LEU A 360 -2.36 -6.51 -5.04
C LEU A 360 -2.36 -6.41 -6.56
N GLN A 361 -3.05 -7.31 -7.26
CA GLN A 361 -3.23 -7.22 -8.72
C GLN A 361 -4.31 -6.20 -9.12
N ILE A 362 -5.08 -5.66 -8.16
CA ILE A 362 -6.29 -4.87 -8.39
C ILE A 362 -6.09 -3.40 -7.99
N TYR A 363 -5.82 -3.13 -6.70
CA TYR A 363 -5.69 -1.76 -6.19
C TYR A 363 -4.41 -1.08 -6.70
N GLU A 364 -4.26 0.24 -6.48
CA GLU A 364 -3.09 1.01 -6.95
C GLU A 364 -2.87 0.94 -8.48
N GLY A 365 -3.97 0.72 -9.21
CA GLY A 365 -4.05 0.47 -10.65
C GLY A 365 -3.90 -1.01 -10.97
N THR A 366 -4.90 -1.61 -11.62
CA THR A 366 -4.90 -3.05 -11.96
C THR A 366 -3.69 -3.43 -12.80
N ASN A 367 -3.32 -4.71 -12.83
CA ASN A 367 -2.17 -5.14 -13.63
C ASN A 367 -2.36 -4.88 -15.15
N GLU A 368 -3.60 -4.80 -15.65
CA GLU A 368 -3.90 -4.35 -17.01
C GLU A 368 -3.58 -2.86 -17.19
N ILE A 369 -3.96 -2.02 -16.22
CA ILE A 369 -3.61 -0.60 -16.21
C ILE A 369 -2.10 -0.39 -16.11
N GLN A 370 -1.41 -1.19 -15.29
CA GLN A 370 0.05 -1.14 -15.24
C GLN A 370 0.66 -1.48 -16.60
N ARG A 371 0.16 -2.52 -17.30
CA ARG A 371 0.62 -2.86 -18.66
C ARG A 371 0.39 -1.72 -19.64
N ASN A 372 -0.74 -1.02 -19.57
CA ASN A 372 -1.00 0.17 -20.39
C ASN A 372 0.02 1.30 -20.09
N ILE A 373 0.34 1.53 -18.82
CA ILE A 373 1.34 2.53 -18.43
C ILE A 373 2.71 2.11 -18.95
N ILE A 374 3.12 0.86 -18.74
CA ILE A 374 4.42 0.34 -19.21
C ILE A 374 4.53 0.48 -20.73
N ALA A 375 3.51 0.09 -21.50
CA ALA A 375 3.51 0.23 -22.95
C ALA A 375 3.66 1.69 -23.40
N ARG A 376 2.99 2.63 -22.73
CA ARG A 376 3.11 4.07 -23.01
C ARG A 376 4.50 4.61 -22.67
N GLU A 377 5.05 4.21 -21.52
CA GLU A 377 6.37 4.68 -21.07
C GLU A 377 7.50 4.07 -21.91
N LEU A 378 7.36 2.82 -22.37
CA LEU A 378 8.35 2.13 -23.19
C LEU A 378 8.72 2.93 -24.45
N ILE A 379 7.72 3.51 -25.11
CA ILE A 379 7.91 4.29 -26.35
C ILE A 379 8.85 5.50 -26.13
N LYS A 380 8.98 6.02 -24.90
CA LYS A 380 9.87 7.15 -24.61
C LYS A 380 11.36 6.78 -24.69
N TYR A 381 11.71 5.51 -24.55
CA TYR A 381 13.10 5.03 -24.50
C TYR A 381 13.60 4.45 -25.83
N TYR A 382 12.69 4.15 -26.76
CA TYR A 382 12.99 3.50 -28.04
C TYR A 382 12.51 4.31 -29.24
N LYS A 383 12.22 5.60 -29.03
CA LYS A 383 12.14 6.63 -30.06
C LYS A 383 13.47 7.36 -30.10
#